data_AF-A0A3C0BLB8-F1
#
_entry.id   AF-A0A3C0BLB8-F1
#
_cell.length_a   1.000
_cell.length_b   1.000
_cell.length_c   1.000
_cell.angle_alpha   90.00
_cell.angle_beta   90.00
_cell.angle_gamma   90.00
#
_symmetry.space_group_name_H-M   'P 1'
#
loop_
_entity.id
_entity.type
_entity.pdbx_description
1 polymer ?
#
loop_
_entity_poly.entity_id
_entity_poly.type
_entity_poly.pdbx_seq_one_letter_code
_entity_poly.pdbx_strand_id
1 'polypeptide(L)'
;GALLAQSGYTYDAEKGELNHVRMDKDTLAWLEGGAAKICVKVDSEQALYDLKRKAGEAGIRSCLIVDDGLTMFHGVKTPTCIAVGPAAATEIDFITGGLPLY
;
A
#
# COMPACT_ATOMS: atom_id res chain seq x y z
N GLY A 1 2.02 8.05 5.92
CA GLY A 1 1.02 7.69 4.90
C GLY A 1 -0.23 7.06 5.51
N ALA A 2 -0.14 5.81 5.96
CA ALA A 2 -1.30 5.02 6.40
C ALA A 2 -2.15 5.64 7.53
N LEU A 3 -1.54 6.40 8.45
CA LEU A 3 -2.26 7.01 9.58
C LEU A 3 -3.18 8.17 9.15
N LEU A 4 -2.78 8.96 8.14
CA LEU A 4 -3.59 10.09 7.66
C LEU A 4 -4.83 9.58 6.91
N ALA A 5 -4.67 8.56 6.06
CA ALA A 5 -5.80 7.97 5.33
C ALA A 5 -6.87 7.36 6.25
N GLN A 6 -6.50 6.94 7.47
CA GLN A 6 -7.44 6.41 8.47
C GLN A 6 -8.29 7.48 9.13
N SER A 7 -7.86 8.75 9.17
CA SER A 7 -8.63 9.85 9.75
C SER A 7 -9.62 10.49 8.77
N GLY A 8 -9.70 9.99 7.53
CA GLY A 8 -10.47 10.61 6.46
C GLY A 8 -9.80 11.85 5.88
N TYR A 9 -8.47 11.98 6.01
CA TYR A 9 -7.71 13.10 5.47
C TYR A 9 -6.48 12.65 4.68
N THR A 10 -6.07 13.43 3.68
CA THR A 10 -4.78 13.31 3.02
C THR A 10 -4.05 14.63 3.08
N TYR A 11 -2.73 14.58 3.03
CA TYR A 11 -1.89 15.78 2.98
C TYR A 11 -1.39 15.96 1.54
N ASP A 12 -1.72 17.11 0.95
CA ASP A 12 -1.14 17.55 -0.32
C ASP A 12 0.15 18.31 -0.01
N ALA A 13 1.29 17.66 -0.27
CA ALA A 13 2.60 18.23 0.03
C ALA A 13 2.97 19.42 -0.87
N GLU A 14 2.36 19.53 -2.06
CA GLU A 14 2.63 20.64 -2.98
C GLU A 14 1.87 21.90 -2.54
N LYS A 15 0.65 21.73 -2.03
CA LYS A 15 -0.19 22.83 -1.56
C LYS A 15 -0.05 23.14 -0.08
N GLY A 16 0.55 22.22 0.69
CA GLY A 16 0.69 22.36 2.14
C GLY A 16 -0.63 22.25 2.90
N GLU A 17 -1.63 21.58 2.34
CA GLU A 17 -3.01 21.55 2.85
C GLU A 17 -3.50 20.15 3.20
N LEU A 18 -4.42 20.10 4.17
CA LEU A 18 -5.11 18.89 4.59
C LEU A 18 -6.44 18.77 3.81
N ASN A 19 -6.56 17.75 2.97
CA ASN A 19 -7.75 17.48 2.19
C ASN A 19 -8.61 16.41 2.85
N HIS A 20 -9.92 16.66 2.96
CA HIS A 20 -10.87 15.64 3.40
C HIS A 20 -11.02 14.57 2.31
N VAL A 21 -10.74 13.33 2.67
CA VAL A 21 -10.94 12.17 1.81
C VAL A 21 -12.23 11.49 2.21
N ARG A 22 -13.17 11.44 1.26
CA ARG A 22 -14.32 10.56 1.40
C ARG A 22 -13.81 9.12 1.41
N MET A 23 -13.98 8.45 2.55
CA MET A 23 -13.67 7.03 2.66
C MET A 23 -14.63 6.24 1.76
N ASP A 24 -14.06 5.43 0.87
CA ASP A 24 -14.83 4.46 0.10
C ASP A 24 -15.31 3.30 0.99
N LYS A 25 -16.22 2.50 0.44
CA LYS A 25 -16.86 1.38 1.14
C LYS A 25 -15.84 0.35 1.63
N ASP A 26 -14.82 0.05 0.84
CA ASP A 26 -13.82 -0.98 1.18
C ASP A 26 -12.95 -0.53 2.35
N THR A 27 -12.61 0.76 2.39
CA THR A 27 -11.87 1.36 3.50
C THR A 27 -12.69 1.36 4.78
N LEU A 28 -13.98 1.72 4.69
CA LEU A 28 -14.89 1.68 5.84
C LEU A 28 -15.07 0.26 6.36
N ALA A 29 -15.38 -0.70 5.48
CA ALA A 29 -15.54 -2.10 5.84
C ALA A 29 -14.27 -2.69 6.47
N TRP A 30 -13.10 -2.33 5.94
CA TRP A 30 -11.82 -2.74 6.51
C TRP A 30 -11.59 -2.16 7.91
N LEU A 31 -11.90 -0.87 8.14
CA LEU A 31 -11.79 -0.27 9.48
C LEU A 31 -12.76 -0.89 10.47
N GLU A 32 -14.02 -1.06 10.09
CA GLU A 32 -15.06 -1.69 10.91
C GLU A 32 -14.71 -3.16 11.21
N GLY A 33 -14.07 -3.84 10.26
CA GLY A 33 -13.55 -5.21 10.39
C GLY A 33 -12.24 -5.34 11.17
N GLY A 34 -11.77 -4.29 11.86
CA GLY A 34 -10.59 -4.33 12.72
C GLY A 34 -9.26 -3.98 12.03
N ALA A 35 -9.31 -3.51 10.79
CA ALA A 35 -8.17 -3.01 10.02
C ALA A 35 -7.00 -4.01 9.92
N ALA A 36 -7.30 -5.27 9.60
CA ALA A 36 -6.33 -6.36 9.50
C ALA A 36 -5.22 -6.08 8.47
N LYS A 37 -3.99 -6.47 8.78
CA LYS A 37 -2.79 -6.29 7.92
C LYS A 37 -1.99 -7.57 7.93
N ILE A 38 -1.61 -8.07 6.76
CA ILE A 38 -0.77 -9.25 6.60
C ILE A 38 0.51 -8.81 5.90
N CYS A 39 1.66 -9.09 6.51
CA CYS A 39 2.96 -8.81 5.93
C CYS A 39 3.51 -10.09 5.29
N VAL A 40 3.78 -10.00 3.99
CA VAL A 40 4.46 -11.03 3.20
C VAL A 40 5.78 -10.48 2.66
N LYS A 41 6.66 -11.36 2.17
CA LYS A 41 7.94 -10.98 1.59
C LYS A 41 8.11 -11.44 0.15
N VAL A 42 8.95 -10.71 -0.57
CA VAL A 42 9.44 -11.04 -1.91
C VAL A 42 10.95 -10.87 -1.94
N ASP A 43 11.61 -11.59 -2.82
CA ASP A 43 13.08 -11.64 -2.85
C ASP A 43 13.69 -10.72 -3.92
N SER A 44 12.90 -9.83 -4.53
CA SER A 44 13.42 -8.88 -5.53
C SER A 44 12.59 -7.59 -5.63
N GLU A 45 13.25 -6.54 -6.08
CA GLU A 45 12.63 -5.25 -6.42
C GLU A 45 11.62 -5.40 -7.57
N GLN A 46 11.95 -6.19 -8.60
CA GLN A 46 11.04 -6.45 -9.73
C GLN A 46 9.72 -7.07 -9.27
N ALA A 47 9.74 -7.95 -8.26
CA ALA A 47 8.52 -8.53 -7.71
C ALA A 47 7.59 -7.47 -7.09
N LEU A 48 8.13 -6.39 -6.50
CA LEU A 48 7.31 -5.28 -6.00
C LEU A 48 6.58 -4.56 -7.15
N TYR A 49 7.26 -4.34 -8.27
CA TYR A 49 6.65 -3.76 -9.47
C TYR A 49 5.60 -4.67 -10.10
N ASP A 50 5.86 -5.98 -10.13
CA ASP A 50 4.90 -6.95 -10.65
C ASP A 50 3.63 -7.02 -9.80
N LEU A 51 3.76 -6.93 -8.47
CA LEU A 51 2.62 -6.82 -7.56
C LEU A 51 1.82 -5.53 -7.80
N LYS A 52 2.51 -4.40 -8.00
CA LYS A 52 1.85 -3.12 -8.34
C LYS A 52 1.05 -3.23 -9.63
N ARG A 53 1.63 -3.86 -10.66
CA ARG A 53 0.96 -4.10 -11.94
C ARG A 53 -0.27 -4.98 -11.77
N LYS A 54 -0.14 -6.13 -11.09
CA LYS A 54 -1.26 -7.04 -10.81
C LYS A 54 -2.40 -6.36 -10.05
N ALA A 55 -2.07 -5.55 -9.04
CA ALA A 55 -3.07 -4.78 -8.29
C ALA A 55 -3.80 -3.78 -9.21
N GLY A 56 -3.06 -3.06 -10.06
CA GLY A 56 -3.64 -2.15 -11.04
C GLY A 56 -4.56 -2.85 -12.05
N GLU A 57 -4.17 -4.02 -12.55
CA GLU A 57 -4.98 -4.86 -13.45
C GLU A 57 -6.26 -5.37 -12.79
N ALA A 58 -6.21 -5.66 -11.48
CA ALA A 58 -7.37 -6.05 -10.69
C ALA A 58 -8.25 -4.86 -10.25
N GLY A 59 -7.86 -3.62 -10.56
CA GLY A 59 -8.56 -2.41 -10.10
C GLY A 59 -8.41 -2.15 -8.59
N ILE A 60 -7.45 -2.81 -7.93
CA ILE A 60 -7.19 -2.69 -6.50
C ILE A 60 -6.14 -1.61 -6.25
N ARG A 61 -6.43 -0.74 -5.28
CA ARG A 61 -5.47 0.29 -4.86
C ARG A 61 -4.18 -0.35 -4.37
N SER A 62 -3.07 0.23 -4.78
CA SER A 62 -1.76 -0.12 -4.24
C SER A 62 -0.87 1.10 -4.11
N CYS A 63 0.08 1.03 -3.19
CA CYS A 63 1.05 2.08 -2.93
C CYS A 63 2.44 1.46 -2.84
N LEU A 64 3.30 1.78 -3.81
CA LEU A 64 4.72 1.42 -3.77
C LEU A 64 5.46 2.47 -2.95
N ILE A 65 6.16 2.01 -1.92
CA ILE A 65 6.95 2.85 -1.03
C ILE A 65 8.40 2.81 -1.50
N VAL A 66 8.95 3.99 -1.75
CA VAL A 66 10.33 4.19 -2.16
C VAL A 66 11.04 4.93 -1.03
N ASP A 67 12.05 4.28 -0.45
CA ASP A 67 12.95 4.90 0.51
C ASP A 67 13.86 5.88 -0.24
N ASP A 68 14.04 7.09 0.28
CA ASP A 68 14.92 8.10 -0.33
C ASP A 68 16.42 7.77 -0.21
N GLY A 69 16.76 6.69 0.49
CA GLY A 69 18.09 6.11 0.56
C GLY A 69 19.06 6.90 1.43
N LEU A 70 18.60 7.92 2.14
CA LEU A 70 19.44 8.85 2.91
C LEU A 70 20.20 8.19 4.06
N THR A 71 19.78 6.99 4.48
CA THR A 71 20.40 6.22 5.58
C THR A 71 21.06 4.94 5.08
N MET A 72 20.28 4.04 4.49
CA MET A 72 20.69 2.64 4.24
C MET A 72 21.03 2.35 2.77
N PHE A 73 20.71 3.27 1.85
CA PHE A 73 20.91 3.05 0.40
C PHE A 73 21.78 4.15 -0.23
N HIS A 74 22.59 4.86 0.56
CA HIS A 74 23.59 5.83 0.08
C HIS A 74 23.04 6.89 -0.89
N GLY A 75 21.84 7.39 -0.63
CA GLY A 75 21.14 8.38 -1.46
C GLY A 75 20.44 7.80 -2.70
N VAL A 76 20.44 6.47 -2.86
CA VAL A 76 19.73 5.80 -3.95
C VAL A 76 18.28 5.55 -3.55
N LYS A 77 17.36 6.16 -4.30
CA LYS A 77 15.92 5.89 -4.17
C LYS A 77 15.66 4.41 -4.43
N THR A 78 15.15 3.70 -3.42
CA THR A 78 15.02 2.24 -3.46
C THR A 78 13.59 1.84 -3.11
N PRO A 79 12.86 1.12 -3.99
CA PRO A 79 11.57 0.53 -3.64
C PRO A 79 11.76 -0.50 -2.53
N THR A 80 11.14 -0.29 -1.37
CA THR A 80 11.35 -1.15 -0.20
C THR A 80 10.14 -2.03 0.11
N CYS A 81 8.93 -1.56 -0.16
CA CYS A 81 7.72 -2.37 0.03
C CYS A 81 6.55 -1.83 -0.79
N ILE A 82 5.48 -2.63 -0.85
CA ILE A 82 4.21 -2.26 -1.46
C ILE A 82 3.07 -2.59 -0.50
N ALA A 83 2.09 -1.69 -0.41
CA ALA A 83 0.80 -1.97 0.21
C ALA A 83 -0.25 -2.22 -0.89
N VAL A 84 -1.08 -3.25 -0.72
CA VAL A 84 -2.20 -3.59 -1.62
C VAL A 84 -3.49 -3.59 -0.80
N GLY A 85 -4.54 -2.94 -1.32
CA GLY A 85 -5.84 -2.80 -0.66
C GLY A 85 -6.09 -1.42 -0.02
N PRO A 86 -7.07 -1.32 0.88
CA PRO A 86 -7.98 -2.39 1.32
C PRO A 86 -8.90 -2.87 0.20
N ALA A 87 -9.20 -4.17 0.20
CA ALA A 87 -10.09 -4.88 -0.72
C ALA A 87 -10.55 -6.20 -0.06
N ALA A 88 -11.43 -6.97 -0.71
CA ALA A 88 -11.83 -8.27 -0.16
C ALA A 88 -10.61 -9.21 -0.06
N ALA A 89 -10.55 -10.01 1.02
CA ALA A 89 -9.43 -10.91 1.26
C ALA A 89 -9.15 -11.84 0.07
N THR A 90 -10.21 -12.37 -0.55
CA THR A 90 -10.11 -13.21 -1.75
C THR A 90 -9.46 -12.51 -2.93
N GLU A 91 -9.71 -11.20 -3.11
CA GLU A 91 -9.10 -10.41 -4.18
C GLU A 91 -7.62 -10.13 -3.91
N ILE A 92 -7.27 -9.85 -2.66
CA ILE A 92 -5.88 -9.67 -2.22
C ILE A 92 -5.10 -10.99 -2.36
N ASP A 93 -5.70 -12.13 -2.01
CA ASP A 93 -5.08 -13.45 -2.11
C ASP A 93 -4.74 -13.85 -3.55
N PHE A 94 -5.50 -13.41 -4.55
CA PHE A 94 -5.13 -13.59 -5.96
C PHE A 94 -3.81 -12.89 -6.33
N ILE A 95 -3.45 -11.83 -5.59
CA ILE A 95 -2.23 -11.05 -5.83
C ILE A 95 -1.07 -11.55 -4.96
N THR A 96 -1.32 -11.78 -3.66
CA THR A 96 -0.27 -12.03 -2.66
C THR A 96 -0.33 -13.41 -1.99
N GLY A 97 -1.37 -14.21 -2.21
CA GLY A 97 -1.64 -15.44 -1.44
C GLY A 97 -0.59 -16.56 -1.61
N GLY A 98 0.20 -16.51 -2.68
CA GLY A 98 1.34 -17.42 -2.88
C GLY A 98 2.65 -16.95 -2.24
N LEU A 99 2.68 -15.78 -1.60
CA LEU A 99 3.90 -15.22 -1.04
C LEU A 99 4.13 -15.71 0.40
N PRO A 100 5.40 -15.93 0.80
CA PRO A 100 5.73 -16.32 2.15
C PRO A 100 5.44 -15.18 3.14
N LEU A 101 5.01 -15.54 4.35
CA LEU A 101 4.91 -14.59 5.46
C LEU A 101 6.30 -14.05 5.82
N TYR A 102 6.32 -12.77 6.23
CA TYR A 102 7.55 -12.06 6.61
C TYR A 102 8.16 -12.64 7.89
#